data_AF-A0A058ZZQ6-F1
#
_entry.id   AF-A0A058ZZQ6-F1
#
_cell.length_a   1.000
_cell.length_b   1.000
_cell.length_c   1.000
_cell.angle_alpha   90.00
_cell.angle_beta   90.00
_cell.angle_gamma   90.00
#
_symmetry.space_group_name_H-M   'P 1'
#
loop_
_entity.id
_entity.type
_entity.pdbx_description
1 polymer ?
#
loop_
_entity_poly.entity_id
_entity_poly.type
_entity_poly.pdbx_seq_one_letter_code
_entity_poly.pdbx_strand_id
1 'polypeptide(L)'
;METLHLARGIPRRTASAARAGVAASRAAGRARSAVSFWRRRSAGAGPVVLRRSAGGGRGGGGGFGGFGGSPQKDEFAVEDGERESEGEGGSGGGGLVLGAERDASGAVVGFSLAPQTRPDYVEVAGAEGEKGTDEIKETEETEGEEEAQTKLSYNIVFVTAEAAPYSKTGGLGDVCGSLPIALAARGHRVMVVSPRYQNGTVADERYAGAVDLGHCVKVHCFGGVQEVSFFHEYRKGVDWVFVDHPSYQRPGNPYGDSFGAFGDNQFRFTLLCHAACEAPLVLPLGGFTYGENCLFLVNDWHAGLVPVLLGAKYRPFGVYKDARSVLVIHNLAHQGVEAAVTYKNLGLPPQWYKALEWVFPTWARTHALDTGEAVNVLKGAIVTADRILTVSKGYSWEITTAEGGYGLNELLSSRKFVLSGITNGIDITEWDPSTDEYLASHYCVSDLSGKVQCKIALQKELGLPILPDCPLIGFIGRLDYQKGIDLISSAMPELMEDDIQFVMLGSGDPRFEEWMRAAESTYKEKFRGWVGFNVPISHKITAGCDILLMPSRFEPCGLNQLYAMRYGTVPVVHATGGLRDTVDNFNPYANEGSGGGTGYVFMATLLLMTVVSRERLCI
;
A
#
# COMPACT_ATOMS: atom_id res chain seq x y z
N MET A 1 -27.61 -77.54 -39.97
CA MET A 1 -28.38 -77.05 -41.14
C MET A 1 -27.46 -76.21 -42.00
N GLU A 2 -27.61 -76.37 -43.30
CA GLU A 2 -27.05 -75.60 -44.45
C GLU A 2 -26.93 -74.07 -44.21
N THR A 3 -25.78 -73.42 -44.50
CA THR A 3 -25.27 -72.86 -45.80
C THR A 3 -26.07 -71.68 -46.38
N LEU A 4 -25.49 -70.69 -47.08
CA LEU A 4 -24.15 -70.54 -47.72
C LEU A 4 -23.42 -69.24 -47.21
N HIS A 5 -22.75 -68.30 -47.89
CA HIS A 5 -22.48 -67.98 -49.31
C HIS A 5 -21.03 -67.42 -49.54
N LEU A 6 -20.83 -66.32 -50.29
CA LEU A 6 -19.56 -65.72 -50.76
C LEU A 6 -19.50 -64.22 -50.35
N ALA A 7 -18.39 -63.52 -50.07
CA ALA A 7 -17.00 -63.46 -50.62
C ALA A 7 -16.91 -62.68 -51.97
N ARG A 8 -15.89 -61.86 -52.30
CA ARG A 8 -14.48 -61.66 -51.83
C ARG A 8 -14.25 -60.15 -51.45
N GLY A 9 -13.07 -59.50 -51.38
CA GLY A 9 -11.66 -59.80 -51.73
C GLY A 9 -10.66 -58.69 -51.30
N ILE A 10 -9.37 -58.79 -51.69
CA ILE A 10 -8.16 -58.08 -51.17
C ILE A 10 -7.14 -57.90 -52.34
N PRO A 11 -6.34 -56.79 -52.51
CA PRO A 11 -4.99 -56.69 -51.90
C PRO A 11 -4.36 -55.29 -51.63
N ARG A 12 -3.26 -55.32 -50.83
CA ARG A 12 -2.29 -54.24 -50.51
C ARG A 12 -1.20 -54.10 -51.59
N ARG A 13 -0.50 -52.94 -51.70
CA ARG A 13 0.99 -52.84 -51.53
C ARG A 13 1.63 -51.43 -51.75
N THR A 14 2.41 -51.01 -50.74
CA THR A 14 3.81 -50.45 -50.72
C THR A 14 4.42 -49.61 -51.87
N ALA A 15 5.37 -48.73 -51.46
CA ALA A 15 6.38 -47.93 -52.20
C ALA A 15 5.97 -46.46 -52.48
N SER A 16 6.79 -45.39 -52.46
CA SER A 16 8.12 -44.99 -51.90
C SER A 16 8.86 -44.12 -52.94
N ALA A 17 9.58 -43.07 -52.53
CA ALA A 17 10.41 -42.16 -53.38
C ALA A 17 9.62 -41.26 -54.37
N ALA A 18 10.09 -40.09 -54.83
CA ALA A 18 11.20 -39.21 -54.40
C ALA A 18 11.00 -37.74 -54.90
N ARG A 19 11.98 -36.87 -54.61
CA ARG A 19 12.04 -35.42 -54.89
C ARG A 19 11.93 -35.03 -56.39
N ALA A 20 11.18 -33.95 -56.67
CA ALA A 20 11.55 -32.84 -57.57
C ALA A 20 10.55 -31.66 -57.38
N GLY A 21 10.87 -30.37 -57.59
CA GLY A 21 12.18 -29.78 -57.89
C GLY A 21 12.26 -29.00 -59.21
N VAL A 22 11.49 -27.90 -59.39
CA VAL A 22 11.56 -26.99 -60.54
C VAL A 22 11.49 -25.53 -60.07
N ALA A 23 12.10 -24.60 -60.81
CA ALA A 23 12.25 -23.18 -60.45
C ALA A 23 12.09 -22.25 -61.70
N ALA A 24 12.52 -20.98 -61.56
CA ALA A 24 12.42 -19.85 -62.51
C ALA A 24 11.08 -19.07 -62.45
N SER A 25 11.03 -17.77 -62.79
CA SER A 25 12.01 -16.95 -63.53
C SER A 25 12.29 -15.56 -62.90
N ARG A 26 13.14 -14.75 -63.56
CA ARG A 26 13.58 -13.39 -63.17
C ARG A 26 13.01 -12.35 -64.15
N ALA A 27 12.83 -11.08 -63.73
CA ALA A 27 13.71 -9.95 -64.14
C ALA A 27 13.19 -8.52 -63.82
N ALA A 28 14.08 -7.73 -63.22
CA ALA A 28 14.37 -6.29 -63.44
C ALA A 28 13.27 -5.20 -63.62
N GLY A 29 13.35 -4.16 -62.78
CA GLY A 29 12.77 -2.82 -63.00
C GLY A 29 13.29 -1.81 -61.96
N ARG A 30 13.57 -0.55 -62.32
CA ARG A 30 14.13 0.49 -61.41
C ARG A 30 13.20 1.71 -61.25
N ALA A 31 13.12 2.25 -60.04
CA ALA A 31 12.80 3.65 -59.76
C ALA A 31 13.52 4.13 -58.48
N ARG A 32 13.67 5.45 -58.28
CA ARG A 32 14.32 6.08 -57.10
C ARG A 32 13.55 7.33 -56.66
N SER A 33 13.32 7.50 -55.36
CA SER A 33 13.20 8.79 -54.65
C SER A 33 13.14 8.48 -53.14
N ALA A 34 14.20 8.67 -52.35
CA ALA A 34 14.68 9.92 -51.73
C ALA A 34 13.88 10.34 -50.47
N VAL A 35 14.52 10.18 -49.30
CA VAL A 35 14.16 10.83 -48.02
C VAL A 35 15.43 11.56 -47.54
N SER A 36 15.29 12.79 -47.06
CA SER A 36 16.41 13.72 -46.89
C SER A 36 17.09 13.64 -45.52
N PHE A 37 18.43 13.64 -45.53
CA PHE A 37 19.26 13.86 -44.35
C PHE A 37 19.21 15.35 -43.95
N TRP A 38 18.92 15.66 -42.69
CA TRP A 38 19.19 16.98 -42.12
C TRP A 38 19.87 16.86 -40.75
N ARG A 39 21.19 17.13 -40.73
CA ARG A 39 21.90 17.41 -39.48
C ARG A 39 21.42 18.76 -38.93
N ARG A 40 21.08 18.83 -37.64
CA ARG A 40 21.22 20.08 -36.88
C ARG A 40 22.45 20.00 -35.99
N ARG A 41 23.18 21.11 -35.90
CA ARG A 41 24.37 21.25 -35.06
C ARG A 41 23.96 21.42 -33.60
N SER A 42 24.76 20.87 -32.70
CA SER A 42 24.79 21.31 -31.30
C SER A 42 25.26 22.77 -31.22
N ALA A 43 24.65 23.52 -30.31
CA ALA A 43 25.13 24.81 -29.84
C ALA A 43 25.14 24.74 -28.31
N GLY A 44 26.29 25.01 -27.68
CA GLY A 44 26.45 24.88 -26.24
C GLY A 44 25.84 26.06 -25.48
N ALA A 45 25.22 25.78 -24.34
CA ALA A 45 24.82 26.80 -23.36
C ALA A 45 25.78 26.75 -22.16
N GLY A 46 26.52 27.85 -21.95
CA GLY A 46 27.29 28.06 -20.72
C GLY A 46 26.39 28.55 -19.57
N PRO A 47 26.88 28.53 -18.31
CA PRO A 47 26.07 28.87 -17.15
C PRO A 47 25.76 30.37 -17.05
N VAL A 48 24.53 30.71 -16.67
CA VAL A 48 24.10 32.09 -16.36
C VAL A 48 24.19 32.32 -14.85
N VAL A 49 24.98 33.31 -14.45
CA VAL A 49 25.18 33.68 -13.04
C VAL A 49 24.08 34.63 -12.55
N LEU A 50 23.34 34.24 -11.52
CA LEU A 50 22.40 35.10 -10.82
C LEU A 50 23.14 36.14 -9.95
N ARG A 51 23.15 37.41 -10.41
CA ARG A 51 23.52 38.55 -9.56
C ARG A 51 22.27 39.23 -8.99
N ARG A 52 22.19 39.36 -7.67
CA ARG A 52 21.38 40.39 -7.01
C ARG A 52 21.96 41.78 -7.32
N SER A 53 21.10 42.78 -7.44
CA SER A 53 21.43 44.18 -7.14
C SER A 53 20.29 44.79 -6.32
N ALA A 54 20.59 45.88 -5.61
CA ALA A 54 19.65 46.56 -4.72
C ALA A 54 19.76 48.09 -4.87
N GLY A 55 18.74 48.80 -4.40
CA GLY A 55 18.56 50.25 -4.56
C GLY A 55 17.79 50.61 -5.84
N GLY A 56 16.91 51.62 -5.87
CA GLY A 56 16.48 52.53 -4.80
C GLY A 56 16.67 54.00 -5.17
N GLY A 57 15.58 54.77 -5.32
CA GLY A 57 15.67 56.18 -5.71
C GLY A 57 14.34 56.87 -6.06
N ARG A 58 13.77 57.53 -5.06
CA ARG A 58 12.81 58.67 -5.07
C ARG A 58 12.41 59.33 -6.43
N GLY A 59 11.14 59.72 -6.54
CA GLY A 59 10.81 61.17 -6.56
C GLY A 59 9.76 61.74 -7.54
N GLY A 60 8.57 62.08 -7.03
CA GLY A 60 7.62 63.07 -7.61
C GLY A 60 6.79 62.63 -8.82
N GLY A 61 5.61 63.23 -9.10
CA GLY A 61 4.81 64.15 -8.28
C GLY A 61 3.65 64.85 -9.04
N GLY A 62 2.46 64.89 -8.45
CA GLY A 62 1.26 65.62 -8.94
C GLY A 62 0.39 64.86 -9.97
N GLY A 63 -0.94 65.06 -10.02
CA GLY A 63 -1.80 65.80 -9.09
C GLY A 63 -3.26 65.97 -9.55
N PHE A 64 -4.17 66.17 -8.58
CA PHE A 64 -5.58 66.63 -8.69
C PHE A 64 -6.64 65.76 -9.41
N GLY A 65 -7.87 65.80 -8.87
CA GLY A 65 -9.09 65.23 -9.48
C GLY A 65 -9.96 64.44 -8.48
N GLY A 66 -10.70 65.12 -7.60
CA GLY A 66 -11.46 64.46 -6.52
C GLY A 66 -12.94 64.85 -6.43
N PHE A 67 -13.79 63.83 -6.27
CA PHE A 67 -15.14 63.82 -5.68
C PHE A 67 -15.39 62.35 -5.25
N GLY A 68 -16.08 61.99 -4.17
CA GLY A 68 -16.74 62.81 -3.14
C GLY A 68 -18.02 62.11 -2.66
N GLY A 69 -17.95 61.31 -1.59
CA GLY A 69 -19.12 60.58 -1.08
C GLY A 69 -18.80 59.48 -0.06
N SER A 70 -18.94 59.81 1.23
CA SER A 70 -19.01 58.91 2.39
C SER A 70 -19.47 59.74 3.61
N PRO A 71 -19.78 59.15 4.79
CA PRO A 71 -19.94 57.71 5.11
C PRO A 71 -21.34 57.41 5.69
N GLN A 72 -21.54 56.18 6.17
CA GLN A 72 -22.31 56.00 7.41
C GLN A 72 -21.63 54.94 8.29
N LYS A 73 -21.31 55.33 9.54
CA LYS A 73 -21.06 54.43 10.66
C LYS A 73 -22.39 54.14 11.34
N ASP A 74 -22.49 53.01 12.02
CA ASP A 74 -23.13 52.94 13.33
C ASP A 74 -22.30 52.02 14.25
N GLU A 75 -22.36 52.25 15.56
CA GLU A 75 -21.35 51.79 16.53
C GLU A 75 -22.01 51.59 17.91
N PHE A 76 -21.58 50.56 18.65
CA PHE A 76 -22.02 50.17 20.02
C PHE A 76 -23.48 49.75 20.25
N ALA A 77 -23.62 48.54 20.82
CA ALA A 77 -24.27 48.37 22.13
C ALA A 77 -23.65 47.15 22.85
N VAL A 78 -23.48 47.25 24.17
CA VAL A 78 -23.21 46.15 25.09
C VAL A 78 -24.21 46.30 26.23
N GLU A 79 -24.91 45.23 26.59
CA GLU A 79 -25.78 45.21 27.77
C GLU A 79 -25.41 44.00 28.65
N ASP A 80 -24.99 44.27 29.88
CA ASP A 80 -24.91 43.29 30.95
C ASP A 80 -26.32 42.98 31.49
N GLY A 81 -26.54 41.74 31.95
CA GLY A 81 -27.86 41.26 32.34
C GLY A 81 -27.83 40.25 33.49
N GLU A 82 -27.56 40.73 34.70
CA GLU A 82 -27.69 39.92 35.93
C GLU A 82 -29.16 39.56 36.21
N ARG A 83 -29.44 38.28 36.48
CA ARG A 83 -30.60 37.85 37.28
C ARG A 83 -30.27 36.59 38.09
N GLU A 84 -30.73 36.58 39.34
CA GLU A 84 -30.48 35.51 40.30
C GLU A 84 -31.57 34.42 40.29
N SER A 85 -31.17 33.25 40.79
CA SER A 85 -31.92 32.14 41.41
C SER A 85 -33.46 32.06 41.37
N GLU A 86 -33.95 30.85 41.07
CA GLU A 86 -34.80 30.07 42.00
C GLU A 86 -34.58 28.55 41.78
N GLY A 87 -34.96 27.70 42.74
CA GLY A 87 -34.75 26.23 42.72
C GLY A 87 -35.95 25.43 42.15
N GLU A 88 -36.05 24.09 42.26
CA GLU A 88 -35.22 23.06 42.90
C GLU A 88 -35.38 21.68 42.18
N GLY A 89 -34.42 20.76 42.35
CA GLY A 89 -34.59 19.30 42.17
C GLY A 89 -34.60 18.73 40.74
N GLY A 90 -34.19 17.46 40.50
CA GLY A 90 -33.54 16.51 41.41
C GLY A 90 -33.42 15.09 40.81
N SER A 91 -32.28 14.42 41.03
CA SER A 91 -31.87 13.11 40.45
C SER A 91 -31.62 13.08 38.93
N GLY A 92 -30.68 12.29 38.40
CA GLY A 92 -29.68 11.48 39.10
C GLY A 92 -28.93 10.51 38.17
N GLY A 93 -27.75 10.90 37.69
CA GLY A 93 -26.86 10.04 36.90
C GLY A 93 -25.42 10.56 36.91
N GLY A 94 -24.47 9.73 37.34
CA GLY A 94 -23.09 10.16 37.57
C GLY A 94 -22.23 10.20 36.30
N GLY A 95 -21.83 11.40 35.87
CA GLY A 95 -20.77 11.60 34.87
C GLY A 95 -19.41 11.84 35.53
N LEU A 96 -18.32 11.41 34.87
CA LEU A 96 -16.96 11.78 35.28
C LEU A 96 -16.73 13.29 35.04
N VAL A 97 -16.18 13.98 36.04
CA VAL A 97 -15.73 15.37 35.90
C VAL A 97 -14.26 15.38 35.51
N LEU A 98 -13.94 15.98 34.36
CA LEU A 98 -12.57 16.14 33.89
C LEU A 98 -11.90 17.36 34.54
N GLY A 99 -10.92 17.11 35.41
CA GLY A 99 -9.97 18.12 35.87
C GLY A 99 -8.88 18.36 34.83
N ALA A 100 -8.66 19.62 34.43
CA ALA A 100 -7.59 20.02 33.53
C ALA A 100 -6.44 20.62 34.34
N GLU A 101 -5.26 20.00 34.31
CA GLU A 101 -4.06 20.56 34.93
C GLU A 101 -3.51 21.71 34.08
N ARG A 102 -3.15 22.82 34.75
CA ARG A 102 -2.62 24.04 34.13
C ARG A 102 -1.28 24.42 34.70
N ASP A 103 -0.40 24.94 33.85
CA ASP A 103 0.87 25.52 34.28
C ASP A 103 0.71 26.93 34.89
N ALA A 104 1.82 27.54 35.31
CA ALA A 104 1.87 28.90 35.85
C ALA A 104 1.54 30.01 34.84
N SER A 105 1.38 29.70 33.54
CA SER A 105 0.83 30.61 32.52
C SER A 105 -0.67 30.45 32.31
N GLY A 106 -1.28 29.42 32.91
CA GLY A 106 -2.69 29.06 32.76
C GLY A 106 -2.99 28.17 31.55
N ALA A 107 -1.96 27.73 30.79
CA ALA A 107 -2.13 26.79 29.69
C ALA A 107 -2.43 25.37 30.22
N VAL A 108 -3.35 24.64 29.59
CA VAL A 108 -3.68 23.26 29.97
C VAL A 108 -2.60 22.31 29.44
N VAL A 109 -2.00 21.51 30.33
CA VAL A 109 -0.86 20.63 30.01
C VAL A 109 -1.21 19.14 30.11
N GLY A 110 -2.28 18.78 30.83
CA GLY A 110 -2.69 17.38 31.00
C GLY A 110 -4.10 17.19 31.56
N PHE A 111 -4.57 15.94 31.47
CA PHE A 111 -5.81 15.44 32.08
C PHE A 111 -5.50 14.12 32.80
N SER A 112 -5.68 14.10 34.12
CA SER A 112 -5.35 12.96 34.98
C SER A 112 -6.62 12.24 35.44
N LEU A 113 -6.71 10.92 35.22
CA LEU A 113 -7.83 10.08 35.68
C LEU A 113 -7.44 9.34 36.96
N ALA A 114 -8.00 9.79 38.10
CA ALA A 114 -7.80 9.15 39.41
C ALA A 114 -9.07 8.38 39.85
N PRO A 115 -8.99 7.08 40.20
CA PRO A 115 -10.11 6.35 40.78
C PRO A 115 -10.35 6.76 42.25
N GLN A 116 -11.61 6.89 42.65
CA GLN A 116 -11.97 7.19 44.04
C GLN A 116 -11.88 5.94 44.93
N THR A 117 -11.02 5.99 45.94
CA THR A 117 -11.16 5.14 47.14
C THR A 117 -12.05 5.83 48.17
N ARG A 118 -12.85 5.05 48.91
CA ARG A 118 -13.58 5.51 50.11
C ARG A 118 -12.86 5.03 51.38
N PRO A 119 -12.93 5.79 52.49
CA PRO A 119 -12.28 5.44 53.75
C PRO A 119 -13.19 4.60 54.68
N ASP A 120 -12.62 4.26 55.85
CA ASP A 120 -13.22 3.66 57.05
C ASP A 120 -13.61 2.17 56.91
N TYR A 121 -13.33 1.28 57.87
CA TYR A 121 -13.18 1.45 59.32
C TYR A 121 -11.90 0.83 59.93
N VAL A 122 -11.62 1.15 61.20
CA VAL A 122 -10.57 0.58 62.04
C VAL A 122 -11.17 -0.36 63.09
N GLU A 123 -10.60 -1.56 63.25
CA GLU A 123 -10.74 -2.38 64.46
C GLU A 123 -9.45 -3.17 64.73
N VAL A 124 -9.15 -3.54 65.98
CA VAL A 124 -7.80 -3.94 66.42
C VAL A 124 -7.77 -5.25 67.21
N ALA A 125 -7.22 -6.30 66.59
CA ALA A 125 -6.62 -7.49 67.21
C ALA A 125 -5.80 -8.25 66.14
N GLY A 126 -4.76 -9.02 66.44
CA GLY A 126 -4.05 -9.20 67.72
C GLY A 126 -3.21 -10.49 67.74
N ALA A 127 -1.91 -10.34 68.02
CA ALA A 127 -0.89 -11.40 68.25
C ALA A 127 -0.43 -12.26 67.03
N GLU A 128 0.87 -12.57 67.09
CA GLU A 128 1.61 -13.79 66.69
C GLU A 128 1.28 -14.54 65.37
N GLY A 129 2.26 -14.96 64.54
CA GLY A 129 3.71 -14.74 64.58
C GLY A 129 4.53 -15.99 64.27
N GLU A 130 4.88 -16.23 63.01
CA GLU A 130 5.73 -17.36 62.62
C GLU A 130 6.67 -17.01 61.45
N LYS A 131 7.85 -17.66 61.39
CA LYS A 131 8.84 -17.49 60.32
C LYS A 131 8.96 -18.79 59.52
N GLY A 132 8.35 -18.85 58.36
CA GLY A 132 8.64 -19.85 57.33
C GLY A 132 9.71 -19.33 56.36
N THR A 133 10.78 -20.10 56.15
CA THR A 133 11.69 -19.92 55.02
C THR A 133 11.37 -20.99 53.98
N ASP A 134 10.81 -20.59 52.84
CA ASP A 134 10.58 -21.51 51.73
C ASP A 134 11.51 -21.19 50.56
N GLU A 135 12.02 -22.26 49.94
CA GLU A 135 12.92 -22.21 48.80
C GLU A 135 12.13 -21.95 47.52
N ILE A 136 12.48 -20.91 46.77
CA ILE A 136 11.90 -20.68 45.44
C ILE A 136 12.42 -21.79 44.51
N LYS A 137 11.55 -22.75 44.19
CA LYS A 137 11.75 -23.66 43.07
C LYS A 137 11.41 -22.91 41.78
N GLU A 138 12.42 -22.72 40.94
CA GLU A 138 12.21 -22.33 39.55
C GLU A 138 11.46 -23.46 38.84
N THR A 139 10.18 -23.23 38.55
CA THR A 139 9.43 -24.01 37.57
C THR A 139 9.49 -23.25 36.25
N GLU A 140 9.98 -23.90 35.20
CA GLU A 140 10.01 -23.35 33.85
C GLU A 140 8.57 -23.12 33.36
N GLU A 141 8.09 -21.87 33.45
CA GLU A 141 6.85 -21.47 32.79
C GLU A 141 7.12 -21.38 31.29
N THR A 142 6.62 -22.37 30.54
CA THR A 142 6.60 -22.30 29.08
C THR A 142 5.64 -21.20 28.65
N GLU A 143 6.16 -20.01 28.36
CA GLU A 143 5.40 -18.88 27.81
C GLU A 143 4.80 -19.24 26.44
N GLY A 144 3.58 -19.78 26.46
CA GLY A 144 2.69 -19.75 25.30
C GLY A 144 2.10 -18.35 25.21
N GLU A 145 2.38 -17.62 24.13
CA GLU A 145 1.83 -16.29 23.89
C GLU A 145 0.29 -16.35 23.73
N GLU A 146 -0.47 -16.11 24.81
CA GLU A 146 -1.91 -15.87 24.71
C GLU A 146 -2.13 -14.55 23.95
N GLU A 147 -2.49 -14.64 22.67
CA GLU A 147 -2.79 -13.47 21.84
C GLU A 147 -3.82 -12.55 22.50
N ALA A 148 -3.38 -11.37 22.92
CA ALA A 148 -4.16 -10.47 23.77
C ALA A 148 -5.51 -10.06 23.13
N GLN A 149 -6.57 -10.75 23.56
CA GLN A 149 -7.94 -10.56 23.08
C GLN A 149 -8.41 -9.11 23.23
N THR A 150 -9.25 -8.67 22.30
CA THR A 150 -9.77 -7.29 22.32
C THR A 150 -10.87 -7.11 23.37
N LYS A 151 -10.82 -5.98 24.08
CA LYS A 151 -11.84 -5.63 25.10
C LYS A 151 -13.23 -5.33 24.50
N LEU A 152 -13.31 -5.14 23.18
CA LEU A 152 -14.52 -4.85 22.42
C LEU A 152 -14.39 -5.51 21.04
N SER A 153 -15.31 -6.43 20.74
CA SER A 153 -15.44 -7.00 19.39
C SER A 153 -16.22 -6.05 18.46
N TYR A 154 -15.98 -6.17 17.16
CA TYR A 154 -16.61 -5.39 16.10
C TYR A 154 -16.88 -6.29 14.89
N ASN A 155 -17.93 -5.97 14.13
CA ASN A 155 -18.13 -6.50 12.78
C ASN A 155 -17.33 -5.60 11.81
N ILE A 156 -16.22 -6.12 11.27
CA ILE A 156 -15.29 -5.39 10.42
C ILE A 156 -15.44 -5.87 8.98
N VAL A 157 -15.58 -4.95 8.03
CA VAL A 157 -15.77 -5.23 6.61
C VAL A 157 -14.66 -4.56 5.80
N PHE A 158 -13.62 -5.32 5.47
CA PHE A 158 -12.59 -4.88 4.54
C PHE A 158 -13.15 -4.87 3.11
N VAL A 159 -12.81 -3.84 2.33
CA VAL A 159 -13.15 -3.74 0.91
C VAL A 159 -11.88 -3.40 0.14
N THR A 160 -11.51 -4.24 -0.83
CA THR A 160 -10.19 -4.17 -1.49
C THR A 160 -10.21 -4.74 -2.93
N ALA A 161 -9.25 -4.32 -3.76
CA ALA A 161 -8.98 -4.93 -5.06
C ALA A 161 -8.03 -6.14 -4.97
N GLU A 162 -7.26 -6.26 -3.89
CA GLU A 162 -6.26 -7.31 -3.67
C GLU A 162 -6.37 -7.91 -2.28
N ALA A 163 -6.24 -9.23 -2.19
CA ALA A 163 -6.06 -9.98 -0.96
C ALA A 163 -5.28 -11.27 -1.26
N ALA A 164 -4.13 -11.43 -0.62
CA ALA A 164 -3.34 -12.66 -0.73
C ALA A 164 -4.09 -13.85 -0.08
N PRO A 165 -4.00 -15.07 -0.64
CA PRO A 165 -3.27 -15.45 -1.86
C PRO A 165 -4.07 -15.26 -3.16
N TYR A 166 -5.35 -14.88 -3.08
CA TYR A 166 -6.31 -14.87 -4.20
C TYR A 166 -5.92 -13.91 -5.33
N SER A 167 -5.56 -12.67 -4.96
CA SER A 167 -5.09 -11.62 -5.87
C SER A 167 -4.03 -10.73 -5.17
N LYS A 168 -2.85 -10.62 -5.78
CA LYS A 168 -1.68 -9.87 -5.29
C LYS A 168 -0.90 -9.31 -6.48
N THR A 169 -0.59 -8.02 -6.45
CA THR A 169 0.36 -7.31 -7.33
C THR A 169 1.44 -6.59 -6.53
N GLY A 170 1.15 -6.26 -5.26
CA GLY A 170 2.08 -5.67 -4.32
C GLY A 170 1.51 -5.67 -2.90
N GLY A 171 2.10 -4.85 -2.03
CA GLY A 171 1.84 -4.89 -0.58
C GLY A 171 0.40 -4.63 -0.13
N LEU A 172 -0.48 -4.10 -0.99
CA LEU A 172 -1.92 -4.03 -0.68
C LEU A 172 -2.51 -5.43 -0.47
N GLY A 173 -2.17 -6.38 -1.34
CA GLY A 173 -2.59 -7.77 -1.22
C GLY A 173 -2.04 -8.45 0.04
N ASP A 174 -0.85 -8.05 0.50
CA ASP A 174 -0.20 -8.60 1.69
C ASP A 174 -0.84 -8.07 2.98
N VAL A 175 -1.09 -6.75 3.05
CA VAL A 175 -1.83 -6.14 4.17
C VAL A 175 -3.26 -6.68 4.24
N CYS A 176 -3.96 -6.78 3.10
CA CYS A 176 -5.31 -7.34 3.04
C CYS A 176 -5.36 -8.88 3.14
N GLY A 177 -4.20 -9.56 3.05
CA GLY A 177 -4.08 -10.99 3.34
C GLY A 177 -3.90 -11.26 4.84
N SER A 178 -3.08 -10.45 5.52
CA SER A 178 -2.61 -10.67 6.90
C SER A 178 -3.43 -9.93 7.97
N LEU A 179 -3.70 -8.63 7.80
CA LEU A 179 -4.37 -7.81 8.81
C LEU A 179 -5.80 -8.31 9.16
N PRO A 180 -6.63 -8.79 8.20
CA PRO A 180 -7.93 -9.37 8.54
C PRO A 180 -7.84 -10.57 9.47
N ILE A 181 -6.82 -11.43 9.29
CA ILE A 181 -6.58 -12.61 10.13
C ILE A 181 -6.18 -12.18 11.54
N ALA A 182 -5.22 -11.24 11.65
CA ALA A 182 -4.77 -10.72 12.94
C ALA A 182 -5.89 -10.02 13.73
N LEU A 183 -6.87 -9.42 13.05
CA LEU A 183 -8.07 -8.87 13.70
C LEU A 183 -9.08 -9.95 14.09
N ALA A 184 -9.25 -10.99 13.28
CA ALA A 184 -10.14 -12.12 13.59
C ALA A 184 -9.65 -12.93 14.80
N ALA A 185 -8.35 -13.24 14.85
CA ALA A 185 -7.73 -13.98 15.96
C ALA A 185 -7.91 -13.24 17.31
N ARG A 186 -7.84 -11.91 17.28
CA ARG A 186 -8.09 -11.04 18.45
C ARG A 186 -9.57 -10.85 18.81
N GLY A 187 -10.47 -11.60 18.19
CA GLY A 187 -11.89 -11.69 18.56
C GLY A 187 -12.85 -10.80 17.78
N HIS A 188 -12.42 -10.13 16.71
CA HIS A 188 -13.33 -9.40 15.81
C HIS A 188 -14.00 -10.35 14.81
N ARG A 189 -15.22 -10.03 14.34
CA ARG A 189 -15.85 -10.75 13.22
C ARG A 189 -15.47 -10.04 11.93
N VAL A 190 -14.68 -10.68 11.07
CA VAL A 190 -14.03 -10.00 9.94
C VAL A 190 -14.45 -10.59 8.59
N MET A 191 -15.03 -9.73 7.75
CA MET A 191 -15.31 -9.98 6.34
C MET A 191 -14.27 -9.27 5.46
N VAL A 192 -13.82 -9.91 4.38
CA VAL A 192 -13.04 -9.29 3.31
C VAL A 192 -13.81 -9.41 2.00
N VAL A 193 -14.26 -8.28 1.46
CA VAL A 193 -14.93 -8.20 0.15
C VAL A 193 -13.93 -7.78 -0.92
N SER A 194 -13.71 -8.65 -1.90
CA SER A 194 -12.86 -8.39 -3.07
C SER A 194 -13.47 -8.98 -4.35
N PRO A 195 -13.00 -8.61 -5.55
CA PRO A 195 -13.51 -9.21 -6.79
C PRO A 195 -12.99 -10.62 -7.06
N ARG A 196 -13.78 -11.43 -7.77
CA ARG A 196 -13.44 -12.81 -8.15
C ARG A 196 -12.67 -12.85 -9.48
N TYR A 197 -11.34 -12.79 -9.41
CA TYR A 197 -10.46 -12.75 -10.59
C TYR A 197 -10.15 -14.16 -11.16
N GLN A 198 -11.18 -14.93 -11.50
CA GLN A 198 -11.04 -16.22 -12.22
C GLN A 198 -10.96 -16.01 -13.73
N ASN A 199 -10.07 -16.73 -14.44
CA ASN A 199 -9.89 -16.62 -15.89
C ASN A 199 -9.55 -17.96 -16.59
N GLY A 200 -9.91 -19.10 -16.00
CA GLY A 200 -9.59 -20.43 -16.53
C GLY A 200 -8.09 -20.74 -16.52
N THR A 201 -7.35 -20.17 -15.57
CA THR A 201 -5.91 -20.35 -15.37
C THR A 201 -5.61 -21.18 -14.12
N VAL A 202 -4.36 -21.59 -13.91
CA VAL A 202 -3.95 -22.26 -12.66
C VAL A 202 -4.18 -21.35 -11.42
N ALA A 203 -4.20 -20.03 -11.59
CA ALA A 203 -4.53 -19.10 -10.49
C ALA A 203 -5.99 -19.22 -10.02
N ASP A 204 -6.88 -19.81 -10.81
CA ASP A 204 -8.27 -20.05 -10.46
C ASP A 204 -8.43 -21.12 -9.36
N GLU A 205 -7.46 -22.03 -9.21
CA GLU A 205 -7.39 -23.04 -8.14
C GLU A 205 -7.36 -22.39 -6.75
N ARG A 206 -6.87 -21.15 -6.64
CA ARG A 206 -6.86 -20.38 -5.39
C ARG A 206 -8.27 -20.00 -4.91
N TYR A 207 -9.28 -20.10 -5.78
CA TYR A 207 -10.70 -19.91 -5.43
C TYR A 207 -11.46 -21.26 -5.34
N ALA A 208 -10.78 -22.41 -5.37
CA ALA A 208 -11.44 -23.72 -5.33
C ALA A 208 -12.16 -24.01 -3.98
N GLY A 209 -11.78 -23.32 -2.91
CA GLY A 209 -12.48 -23.34 -1.62
C GLY A 209 -13.70 -22.40 -1.55
N ALA A 210 -13.89 -21.52 -2.53
CA ALA A 210 -14.96 -20.52 -2.52
C ALA A 210 -16.26 -21.08 -3.11
N VAL A 211 -17.27 -21.29 -2.27
CA VAL A 211 -18.60 -21.78 -2.68
C VAL A 211 -19.47 -20.65 -3.19
N ASP A 212 -20.32 -20.92 -4.18
CA ASP A 212 -21.39 -19.99 -4.59
C ASP A 212 -22.46 -19.93 -3.49
N LEU A 213 -22.82 -18.73 -3.03
CA LEU A 213 -23.87 -18.55 -2.05
C LEU A 213 -25.28 -18.59 -2.65
N GLY A 214 -25.43 -18.52 -3.98
CA GLY A 214 -26.71 -18.38 -4.66
C GLY A 214 -27.38 -17.01 -4.45
N HIS A 215 -26.64 -16.04 -3.90
CA HIS A 215 -27.09 -14.67 -3.68
C HIS A 215 -26.57 -13.74 -4.78
N CYS A 216 -27.50 -13.12 -5.52
CA CYS A 216 -27.22 -12.08 -6.52
C CYS A 216 -27.82 -10.73 -6.07
N VAL A 217 -27.13 -9.62 -6.35
CA VAL A 217 -27.67 -8.26 -6.12
C VAL A 217 -27.60 -7.40 -7.40
N LYS A 218 -28.54 -6.46 -7.50
CA LYS A 218 -28.74 -5.64 -8.70
C LYS A 218 -28.21 -4.23 -8.51
N VAL A 219 -27.12 -3.92 -9.19
CA VAL A 219 -26.44 -2.63 -9.15
C VAL A 219 -26.94 -1.74 -10.29
N HIS A 220 -27.53 -0.60 -9.94
CA HIS A 220 -28.05 0.38 -10.90
C HIS A 220 -26.96 1.38 -11.27
N CYS A 221 -26.15 1.05 -12.29
CA CYS A 221 -24.98 1.83 -12.69
C CYS A 221 -24.72 1.75 -14.22
N PHE A 222 -23.93 2.69 -14.73
CA PHE A 222 -23.48 2.76 -16.13
C PHE A 222 -24.62 2.71 -17.17
N GLY A 223 -25.76 3.33 -16.83
CA GLY A 223 -26.94 3.42 -17.69
C GLY A 223 -27.80 2.17 -17.75
N GLY A 224 -27.55 1.16 -16.92
CA GLY A 224 -28.31 -0.09 -16.88
C GLY A 224 -28.42 -0.70 -15.49
N VAL A 225 -28.83 -1.96 -15.45
CA VAL A 225 -28.80 -2.82 -14.26
C VAL A 225 -27.75 -3.89 -14.50
N GLN A 226 -26.83 -4.05 -13.55
CA GLN A 226 -25.81 -5.08 -13.54
C GLN A 226 -26.15 -6.06 -12.42
N GLU A 227 -25.93 -7.35 -12.63
CA GLU A 227 -26.20 -8.39 -11.63
C GLU A 227 -24.86 -9.01 -11.21
N VAL A 228 -24.57 -8.97 -9.91
CA VAL A 228 -23.32 -9.47 -9.33
C VAL A 228 -23.62 -10.53 -8.28
N SER A 229 -22.84 -11.61 -8.29
CA SER A 229 -23.02 -12.77 -7.42
C SER A 229 -21.96 -12.79 -6.32
N PHE A 230 -22.26 -13.48 -5.22
CA PHE A 230 -21.32 -13.65 -4.10
C PHE A 230 -20.87 -15.10 -3.94
N PHE A 231 -19.55 -15.30 -3.96
CA PHE A 231 -18.90 -16.54 -3.52
C PHE A 231 -18.27 -16.33 -2.14
N HIS A 232 -18.07 -17.40 -1.37
CA HIS A 232 -17.56 -17.33 0.00
C HIS A 232 -16.62 -18.47 0.37
N GLU A 233 -15.55 -18.15 1.10
CA GLU A 233 -14.68 -19.11 1.78
C GLU A 233 -14.48 -18.63 3.23
N TYR A 234 -14.68 -19.49 4.23
CA TYR A 234 -14.31 -19.19 5.61
C TYR A 234 -12.95 -19.80 5.94
N ARG A 235 -11.92 -18.97 6.15
CA ARG A 235 -10.53 -19.44 6.36
C ARG A 235 -9.75 -18.53 7.30
N LYS A 236 -8.97 -19.13 8.21
CA LYS A 236 -8.18 -18.43 9.25
C LYS A 236 -9.01 -17.39 10.04
N GLY A 237 -10.25 -17.73 10.40
CA GLY A 237 -11.17 -16.87 11.16
C GLY A 237 -11.89 -15.77 10.36
N VAL A 238 -11.62 -15.66 9.06
CA VAL A 238 -12.11 -14.57 8.20
C VAL A 238 -13.13 -15.09 7.19
N ASP A 239 -14.21 -14.32 6.98
CA ASP A 239 -15.18 -14.49 5.90
C ASP A 239 -14.66 -13.83 4.61
N TRP A 240 -14.05 -14.61 3.72
CA TRP A 240 -13.60 -14.14 2.41
C TRP A 240 -14.76 -14.17 1.43
N VAL A 241 -15.20 -13.00 0.96
CA VAL A 241 -16.38 -12.82 0.10
C VAL A 241 -15.94 -12.27 -1.26
N PHE A 242 -16.20 -13.03 -2.32
CA PHE A 242 -15.79 -12.68 -3.68
C PHE A 242 -16.97 -12.22 -4.52
N VAL A 243 -16.88 -10.99 -5.03
CA VAL A 243 -17.86 -10.40 -5.96
C VAL A 243 -17.57 -10.93 -7.36
N ASP A 244 -18.45 -11.76 -7.90
CA ASP A 244 -18.35 -12.30 -9.26
C ASP A 244 -19.15 -11.44 -10.25
N HIS A 245 -18.51 -11.16 -11.39
CA HIS A 245 -19.09 -10.51 -12.55
C HIS A 245 -18.14 -10.74 -13.74
N PRO A 246 -18.63 -10.92 -14.99
CA PRO A 246 -17.76 -11.14 -16.16
C PRO A 246 -16.69 -10.05 -16.38
N SER A 247 -16.89 -8.83 -15.86
CA SER A 247 -15.88 -7.76 -15.94
C SER A 247 -14.61 -8.02 -15.11
N TYR A 248 -14.60 -8.99 -14.19
CA TYR A 248 -13.41 -9.39 -13.45
C TYR A 248 -12.68 -10.58 -14.08
N GLN A 249 -13.38 -11.34 -14.93
CA GLN A 249 -12.91 -12.62 -15.47
C GLN A 249 -12.06 -12.39 -16.73
N ARG A 250 -10.79 -12.01 -16.54
CA ARG A 250 -9.85 -11.61 -17.61
C ARG A 250 -8.40 -12.02 -17.31
N PRO A 251 -7.55 -12.22 -18.34
CA PRO A 251 -6.11 -12.35 -18.16
C PRO A 251 -5.49 -11.01 -17.73
N GLY A 252 -4.32 -11.07 -17.11
CA GLY A 252 -3.59 -9.90 -16.60
C GLY A 252 -3.59 -9.85 -15.08
N ASN A 253 -3.61 -8.63 -14.54
CA ASN A 253 -3.68 -8.35 -13.11
C ASN A 253 -5.00 -7.62 -12.76
N PRO A 254 -5.33 -7.40 -11.47
CA PRO A 254 -6.53 -6.69 -11.05
C PRO A 254 -6.86 -5.36 -11.75
N TYR A 255 -5.87 -4.66 -12.33
CA TYR A 255 -6.01 -3.31 -12.92
C TYR A 255 -5.78 -3.25 -14.43
N GLY A 256 -5.10 -4.23 -15.03
CA GLY A 256 -4.68 -4.17 -16.43
C GLY A 256 -3.92 -5.40 -16.92
N ASP A 257 -3.51 -5.35 -18.19
CA ASP A 257 -2.73 -6.39 -18.86
C ASP A 257 -1.48 -5.83 -19.56
N SER A 258 -0.92 -6.57 -20.53
CA SER A 258 0.24 -6.16 -21.33
C SER A 258 0.03 -4.90 -22.18
N PHE A 259 -1.21 -4.48 -22.41
CA PHE A 259 -1.58 -3.27 -23.17
C PHE A 259 -1.83 -2.05 -22.26
N GLY A 260 -1.83 -2.25 -20.92
CA GLY A 260 -1.98 -1.20 -19.92
C GLY A 260 -3.20 -1.40 -19.01
N ALA A 261 -3.63 -0.33 -18.34
CA ALA A 261 -4.78 -0.36 -17.44
C ALA A 261 -6.11 -0.53 -18.21
N PHE A 262 -7.04 -1.32 -17.68
CA PHE A 262 -8.35 -1.51 -18.30
C PHE A 262 -9.19 -0.22 -18.27
N GLY A 263 -9.67 0.22 -19.43
CA GLY A 263 -10.47 1.44 -19.58
C GLY A 263 -11.86 1.40 -18.92
N ASP A 264 -12.29 0.25 -18.40
CA ASP A 264 -13.52 0.10 -17.60
C ASP A 264 -13.24 -0.11 -16.10
N ASN A 265 -12.04 0.22 -15.62
CA ASN A 265 -11.68 0.14 -14.21
C ASN A 265 -12.66 0.89 -13.29
N GLN A 266 -13.15 2.08 -13.69
CA GLN A 266 -14.19 2.80 -12.94
C GLN A 266 -15.48 1.97 -12.78
N PHE A 267 -15.90 1.26 -13.82
CA PHE A 267 -17.08 0.38 -13.79
C PHE A 267 -16.86 -0.80 -12.85
N ARG A 268 -15.73 -1.51 -13.02
CA ARG A 268 -15.34 -2.68 -12.21
C ARG A 268 -15.33 -2.36 -10.71
N PHE A 269 -14.72 -1.24 -10.32
CA PHE A 269 -14.64 -0.86 -8.90
C PHE A 269 -15.91 -0.17 -8.37
N THR A 270 -16.76 0.39 -9.25
CA THR A 270 -18.14 0.78 -8.87
C THR A 270 -18.95 -0.44 -8.44
N LEU A 271 -18.89 -1.55 -9.19
CA LEU A 271 -19.57 -2.80 -8.84
C LEU A 271 -19.12 -3.34 -7.48
N LEU A 272 -17.79 -3.38 -7.23
CA LEU A 272 -17.23 -3.79 -5.94
C LEU A 272 -17.80 -2.94 -4.80
N CYS A 273 -17.83 -1.62 -4.95
CA CYS A 273 -18.30 -0.73 -3.89
C CYS A 273 -19.80 -0.88 -3.59
N HIS A 274 -20.66 -1.04 -4.60
CA HIS A 274 -22.08 -1.31 -4.36
C HIS A 274 -22.28 -2.70 -3.74
N ALA A 275 -21.60 -3.74 -4.26
CA ALA A 275 -21.70 -5.10 -3.75
C ALA A 275 -21.26 -5.20 -2.27
N ALA A 276 -20.15 -4.55 -1.91
CA ALA A 276 -19.64 -4.49 -0.55
C ALA A 276 -20.57 -3.74 0.43
N CYS A 277 -21.45 -2.86 -0.05
CA CYS A 277 -22.47 -2.25 0.79
C CYS A 277 -23.69 -3.17 1.00
N GLU A 278 -24.03 -4.04 0.04
CA GLU A 278 -25.13 -5.00 0.21
C GLU A 278 -24.70 -6.24 1.03
N ALA A 279 -23.47 -6.73 0.83
CA ALA A 279 -23.00 -8.00 1.41
C ALA A 279 -23.22 -8.16 2.93
N PRO A 280 -22.94 -7.15 3.79
CA PRO A 280 -23.18 -7.26 5.22
C PRO A 280 -24.67 -7.35 5.60
N LEU A 281 -25.57 -6.85 4.75
CA LEU A 281 -27.02 -6.87 4.96
C LEU A 281 -27.66 -8.19 4.51
N VAL A 282 -27.15 -8.82 3.44
CA VAL A 282 -27.85 -9.90 2.74
C VAL A 282 -27.22 -11.29 2.88
N LEU A 283 -25.95 -11.42 3.28
CA LEU A 283 -25.25 -12.72 3.34
C LEU A 283 -25.29 -13.32 4.77
N PRO A 284 -25.98 -14.45 5.00
CA PRO A 284 -26.13 -15.04 6.33
C PRO A 284 -24.94 -15.94 6.72
N LEU A 285 -23.72 -15.40 6.69
CA LEU A 285 -22.48 -16.15 6.92
C LEU A 285 -22.41 -16.68 8.37
N GLY A 286 -22.32 -18.00 8.55
CA GLY A 286 -22.45 -18.61 9.87
C GLY A 286 -23.88 -18.61 10.43
N GLY A 287 -24.90 -18.42 9.58
CA GLY A 287 -26.32 -18.47 9.93
C GLY A 287 -26.99 -17.12 10.20
N PHE A 288 -26.23 -16.01 10.24
CA PHE A 288 -26.75 -14.67 10.46
C PHE A 288 -25.90 -13.61 9.76
N THR A 289 -26.51 -12.49 9.37
CA THR A 289 -25.83 -11.43 8.61
C THR A 289 -24.86 -10.61 9.47
N TYR A 290 -24.04 -9.76 8.87
CA TYR A 290 -23.18 -8.82 9.60
C TYR A 290 -23.97 -7.59 10.10
N GLY A 291 -25.06 -7.25 9.42
CA GLY A 291 -26.00 -6.21 9.82
C GLY A 291 -25.46 -4.79 9.65
N GLU A 292 -26.19 -3.82 10.21
CA GLU A 292 -25.95 -2.40 9.96
C GLU A 292 -24.90 -1.73 10.86
N ASN A 293 -24.40 -2.42 11.89
CA ASN A 293 -23.38 -1.89 12.80
C ASN A 293 -21.99 -2.43 12.42
N CYS A 294 -21.51 -2.03 11.23
CA CYS A 294 -20.24 -2.47 10.66
C CYS A 294 -19.19 -1.35 10.61
N LEU A 295 -17.93 -1.72 10.79
CA LEU A 295 -16.77 -0.87 10.56
C LEU A 295 -16.16 -1.21 9.19
N PHE A 296 -16.39 -0.36 8.19
CA PHE A 296 -15.88 -0.56 6.83
C PHE A 296 -14.44 -0.05 6.72
N LEU A 297 -13.49 -0.93 6.37
CA LEU A 297 -12.10 -0.58 6.07
C LEU A 297 -11.92 -0.60 4.55
N VAL A 298 -11.87 0.59 3.95
CA VAL A 298 -11.94 0.77 2.49
C VAL A 298 -10.56 1.14 1.95
N ASN A 299 -10.00 0.28 1.11
CA ASN A 299 -8.59 0.34 0.72
C ASN A 299 -8.41 1.03 -0.63
N ASP A 300 -7.70 2.15 -0.62
CA ASP A 300 -7.44 3.06 -1.74
C ASP A 300 -8.71 3.46 -2.53
N TRP A 301 -8.51 4.01 -3.74
CA TRP A 301 -9.60 4.48 -4.60
C TRP A 301 -10.55 3.35 -5.04
N HIS A 302 -10.07 2.10 -5.09
CA HIS A 302 -10.84 0.91 -5.50
C HIS A 302 -12.08 0.67 -4.63
N ALA A 303 -12.00 1.00 -3.36
CA ALA A 303 -13.11 0.92 -2.40
C ALA A 303 -13.67 2.30 -2.01
N GLY A 304 -13.09 3.39 -2.52
CA GLY A 304 -13.37 4.76 -2.09
C GLY A 304 -14.80 5.25 -2.33
N LEU A 305 -15.59 4.57 -3.17
CA LEU A 305 -17.00 4.91 -3.37
C LEU A 305 -17.90 4.43 -2.21
N VAL A 306 -17.47 3.43 -1.41
CA VAL A 306 -18.23 2.90 -0.26
C VAL A 306 -18.66 3.98 0.75
N PRO A 307 -17.79 4.82 1.33
CA PRO A 307 -18.23 5.87 2.28
C PRO A 307 -19.19 6.88 1.64
N VAL A 308 -19.05 7.15 0.34
CA VAL A 308 -19.99 7.99 -0.41
C VAL A 308 -21.35 7.28 -0.54
N LEU A 309 -21.39 5.98 -0.84
CA LEU A 309 -22.61 5.20 -0.89
C LEU A 309 -23.30 5.11 0.46
N LEU A 310 -22.57 4.88 1.56
CA LEU A 310 -23.11 4.93 2.92
C LEU A 310 -23.81 6.27 3.19
N GLY A 311 -23.17 7.39 2.85
CA GLY A 311 -23.75 8.73 2.97
C GLY A 311 -24.93 9.02 2.02
N ALA A 312 -24.89 8.53 0.78
CA ALA A 312 -25.81 8.93 -0.29
C ALA A 312 -27.02 8.01 -0.50
N LYS A 313 -26.83 6.70 -0.31
CA LYS A 313 -27.81 5.64 -0.62
C LYS A 313 -28.44 5.01 0.61
N TYR A 314 -27.74 4.94 1.74
CA TYR A 314 -28.19 4.18 2.92
C TYR A 314 -28.60 5.07 4.10
N ARG A 315 -27.66 5.86 4.66
CA ARG A 315 -27.88 6.70 5.86
C ARG A 315 -29.14 7.59 5.77
N PRO A 316 -29.49 8.24 4.63
CA PRO A 316 -30.69 9.06 4.50
C PRO A 316 -32.02 8.28 4.59
N PHE A 317 -31.99 6.97 4.31
CA PHE A 317 -33.18 6.11 4.25
C PHE A 317 -33.33 5.21 5.50
N GLY A 318 -32.47 5.41 6.50
CA GLY A 318 -32.52 4.70 7.78
C GLY A 318 -31.37 3.72 8.00
N VAL A 319 -30.74 3.23 6.92
CA VAL A 319 -29.80 2.10 6.91
C VAL A 319 -28.36 2.56 7.19
N TYR A 320 -27.55 1.76 7.89
CA TYR A 320 -26.14 2.05 8.18
C TYR A 320 -25.90 3.37 8.96
N LYS A 321 -26.84 3.73 9.83
CA LYS A 321 -26.71 4.91 10.72
C LYS A 321 -25.52 4.82 11.67
N ASP A 322 -25.29 3.63 12.24
CA ASP A 322 -24.26 3.42 13.27
C ASP A 322 -22.94 2.89 12.68
N ALA A 323 -22.97 2.29 11.48
CA ALA A 323 -21.78 1.94 10.73
C ALA A 323 -20.83 3.14 10.52
N ARG A 324 -19.54 2.87 10.56
CA ARG A 324 -18.47 3.86 10.32
C ARG A 324 -17.51 3.35 9.26
N SER A 325 -16.76 4.28 8.67
CA SER A 325 -15.90 4.05 7.52
C SER A 325 -14.50 4.59 7.76
N VAL A 326 -13.50 3.77 7.46
CA VAL A 326 -12.07 4.07 7.59
C VAL A 326 -11.45 3.94 6.21
N LEU A 327 -11.06 5.06 5.62
CA LEU A 327 -10.30 5.05 4.38
C LEU A 327 -8.84 4.71 4.70
N VAL A 328 -8.30 3.65 4.09
CA VAL A 328 -6.87 3.30 4.15
C VAL A 328 -6.20 3.72 2.84
N ILE A 329 -5.28 4.67 2.91
CA ILE A 329 -4.52 5.17 1.77
C ILE A 329 -3.14 4.52 1.77
N HIS A 330 -2.89 3.61 0.83
CA HIS A 330 -1.57 3.03 0.60
C HIS A 330 -0.77 3.88 -0.39
N ASN A 331 -1.41 4.60 -1.32
CA ASN A 331 -0.75 5.54 -2.22
C ASN A 331 -1.68 6.68 -2.71
N LEU A 332 -1.10 7.79 -3.17
CA LEU A 332 -1.82 8.92 -3.80
C LEU A 332 -1.55 9.09 -5.30
N ALA A 333 -0.76 8.22 -5.91
CA ALA A 333 -0.53 8.23 -7.36
C ALA A 333 -1.78 7.74 -8.13
N HIS A 334 -2.52 6.79 -7.56
CA HIS A 334 -3.74 6.23 -8.14
C HIS A 334 -4.97 6.67 -7.34
N GLN A 335 -5.68 7.70 -7.82
CA GLN A 335 -6.81 8.33 -7.11
C GLN A 335 -8.20 7.96 -7.66
N GLY A 336 -8.26 7.14 -8.72
CA GLY A 336 -9.51 6.81 -9.40
C GLY A 336 -10.14 8.05 -10.06
N VAL A 337 -9.41 8.69 -10.96
CA VAL A 337 -9.82 9.93 -11.64
C VAL A 337 -10.32 9.64 -13.04
N GLU A 338 -11.50 10.16 -13.36
CA GLU A 338 -12.17 10.01 -14.66
C GLU A 338 -12.85 11.32 -15.08
N ALA A 339 -13.16 11.50 -16.35
CA ALA A 339 -13.84 12.71 -16.84
C ALA A 339 -15.18 12.94 -16.13
N ALA A 340 -15.53 14.19 -15.78
CA ALA A 340 -16.70 14.51 -14.95
C ALA A 340 -18.03 13.98 -15.50
N VAL A 341 -18.15 13.88 -16.84
CA VAL A 341 -19.31 13.30 -17.54
C VAL A 341 -19.63 11.86 -17.15
N THR A 342 -18.69 11.14 -16.52
CA THR A 342 -18.88 9.78 -16.00
C THR A 342 -19.65 9.73 -14.68
N TYR A 343 -19.83 10.85 -13.95
CA TYR A 343 -20.49 10.84 -12.62
C TYR A 343 -21.86 10.13 -12.62
N LYS A 344 -22.68 10.39 -13.65
CA LYS A 344 -24.00 9.78 -13.85
C LYS A 344 -23.98 8.24 -13.93
N ASN A 345 -22.81 7.65 -14.22
CA ASN A 345 -22.64 6.21 -14.31
C ASN A 345 -22.52 5.54 -12.93
N LEU A 346 -22.14 6.28 -11.88
CA LEU A 346 -21.77 5.70 -10.58
C LEU A 346 -22.98 5.22 -9.73
N GLY A 347 -24.20 5.48 -10.18
CA GLY A 347 -25.43 5.16 -9.43
C GLY A 347 -25.69 6.09 -8.23
N LEU A 348 -25.09 7.29 -8.24
CA LEU A 348 -25.24 8.28 -7.17
C LEU A 348 -26.27 9.38 -7.51
N PRO A 349 -27.01 9.93 -6.52
CA PRO A 349 -27.90 11.08 -6.73
C PRO A 349 -27.15 12.34 -7.20
N PRO A 350 -27.74 13.22 -8.04
CA PRO A 350 -27.05 14.38 -8.60
C PRO A 350 -26.41 15.32 -7.58
N GLN A 351 -27.05 15.53 -6.42
CA GLN A 351 -26.57 16.43 -5.37
C GLN A 351 -25.26 16.00 -4.72
N TRP A 352 -24.86 14.72 -4.87
CA TRP A 352 -23.58 14.21 -4.37
C TRP A 352 -22.39 14.48 -5.30
N TYR A 353 -22.59 15.11 -6.47
CA TYR A 353 -21.50 15.41 -7.42
C TYR A 353 -20.34 16.18 -6.76
N LYS A 354 -20.63 17.17 -5.90
CA LYS A 354 -19.61 17.94 -5.18
C LYS A 354 -18.72 17.12 -4.24
N ALA A 355 -19.17 15.93 -3.81
CA ALA A 355 -18.31 15.02 -3.05
C ALA A 355 -17.16 14.48 -3.92
N LEU A 356 -17.44 14.08 -5.17
CA LEU A 356 -16.44 13.52 -6.10
C LEU A 356 -15.79 14.56 -7.04
N GLU A 357 -16.40 15.72 -7.24
CA GLU A 357 -15.93 16.77 -8.15
C GLU A 357 -14.44 17.09 -7.94
N TRP A 358 -13.70 17.10 -9.03
CA TRP A 358 -12.30 17.50 -9.09
C TRP A 358 -12.08 18.41 -10.30
N VAL A 359 -11.26 19.44 -10.16
CA VAL A 359 -10.92 20.34 -11.27
C VAL A 359 -9.41 20.50 -11.33
N PHE A 360 -8.79 19.99 -12.40
CA PHE A 360 -7.36 20.12 -12.60
C PHE A 360 -6.94 21.59 -12.83
N PRO A 361 -5.82 22.02 -12.23
CA PRO A 361 -5.31 23.37 -12.41
C PRO A 361 -4.92 23.63 -13.87
N THR A 362 -4.90 24.89 -14.28
CA THR A 362 -4.73 25.28 -15.70
C THR A 362 -3.43 24.78 -16.34
N TRP A 363 -2.37 24.57 -15.56
CA TRP A 363 -1.09 24.02 -16.03
C TRP A 363 -1.11 22.49 -16.28
N ALA A 364 -2.07 21.77 -15.69
CA ALA A 364 -2.22 20.31 -15.84
C ALA A 364 -3.17 19.91 -16.99
N ARG A 365 -3.73 20.91 -17.69
CA ARG A 365 -4.67 20.72 -18.80
C ARG A 365 -3.98 20.21 -20.06
N THR A 366 -4.62 19.26 -20.73
CA THR A 366 -4.06 18.47 -21.83
C THR A 366 -4.21 19.12 -23.20
N HIS A 367 -5.26 19.92 -23.42
CA HIS A 367 -5.52 20.61 -24.69
C HIS A 367 -6.35 21.90 -24.52
N ALA A 368 -6.42 22.73 -25.57
CA ALA A 368 -7.05 24.06 -25.52
C ALA A 368 -8.55 24.08 -25.12
N LEU A 369 -9.27 22.97 -25.32
CA LEU A 369 -10.68 22.81 -24.92
C LEU A 369 -10.86 22.05 -23.60
N ASP A 370 -9.78 21.82 -22.85
CA ASP A 370 -9.81 21.06 -21.60
C ASP A 370 -10.32 21.98 -20.46
N THR A 371 -11.42 21.60 -19.82
CA THR A 371 -11.95 22.30 -18.64
C THR A 371 -11.26 21.86 -17.35
N GLY A 372 -10.54 20.73 -17.37
CA GLY A 372 -9.97 20.06 -16.20
C GLY A 372 -10.99 19.32 -15.34
N GLU A 373 -12.27 19.23 -15.76
CA GLU A 373 -13.37 18.71 -14.94
C GLU A 373 -13.39 17.18 -14.88
N ALA A 374 -13.24 16.66 -13.67
CA ALA A 374 -13.15 15.24 -13.37
C ALA A 374 -14.04 14.84 -12.18
N VAL A 375 -14.28 13.53 -12.05
CA VAL A 375 -14.61 12.89 -10.78
C VAL A 375 -13.37 12.18 -10.24
N ASN A 376 -13.14 12.26 -8.93
CA ASN A 376 -12.02 11.64 -8.24
C ASN A 376 -12.56 10.82 -7.07
N VAL A 377 -12.48 9.49 -7.19
CA VAL A 377 -13.10 8.56 -6.23
C VAL A 377 -12.39 8.60 -4.87
N LEU A 378 -11.05 8.69 -4.86
CA LEU A 378 -10.30 8.80 -3.61
C LEU A 378 -10.57 10.14 -2.90
N LYS A 379 -10.70 11.24 -3.63
CA LYS A 379 -11.16 12.52 -3.09
C LYS A 379 -12.57 12.42 -2.50
N GLY A 380 -13.49 11.70 -3.17
CA GLY A 380 -14.81 11.38 -2.63
C GLY A 380 -14.74 10.63 -1.29
N ALA A 381 -13.83 9.66 -1.17
CA ALA A 381 -13.59 8.95 0.07
C ALA A 381 -13.01 9.86 1.16
N ILE A 382 -11.99 10.68 0.84
CA ILE A 382 -11.39 11.64 1.78
C ILE A 382 -12.41 12.65 2.29
N VAL A 383 -13.38 13.07 1.46
CA VAL A 383 -14.49 13.95 1.88
C VAL A 383 -15.46 13.25 2.84
N THR A 384 -15.73 11.95 2.68
CA THR A 384 -16.88 11.26 3.32
C THR A 384 -16.55 10.26 4.41
N ALA A 385 -15.31 9.75 4.49
CA ALA A 385 -14.92 8.76 5.49
C ALA A 385 -14.95 9.30 6.92
N ASP A 386 -15.23 8.44 7.90
CA ASP A 386 -15.28 8.80 9.33
C ASP A 386 -13.86 8.89 9.94
N ARG A 387 -12.92 8.04 9.49
CA ARG A 387 -11.47 8.14 9.75
C ARG A 387 -10.66 7.98 8.45
N ILE A 388 -9.43 8.50 8.46
CA ILE A 388 -8.45 8.29 7.39
C ILE A 388 -7.18 7.70 8.01
N LEU A 389 -6.76 6.53 7.53
CA LEU A 389 -5.50 5.90 7.85
C LEU A 389 -4.58 5.95 6.63
N THR A 390 -3.28 5.98 6.91
CA THR A 390 -2.25 5.75 5.90
C THR A 390 -1.07 5.02 6.54
N VAL A 391 -0.19 4.48 5.71
CA VAL A 391 0.63 3.31 6.06
C VAL A 391 1.96 3.62 6.76
N SER A 392 2.19 4.87 7.21
CA SER A 392 3.21 5.26 8.20
C SER A 392 2.95 6.69 8.72
N LYS A 393 3.58 7.08 9.83
CA LYS A 393 3.45 8.42 10.45
C LYS A 393 4.14 9.49 9.61
N GLY A 394 5.36 9.25 9.14
CA GLY A 394 6.07 10.09 8.18
C GLY A 394 5.27 10.28 6.91
N TYR A 395 4.72 9.20 6.34
CA TYR A 395 3.87 9.30 5.15
C TYR A 395 2.57 10.09 5.42
N SER A 396 1.99 9.99 6.61
CA SER A 396 0.82 10.83 7.00
C SER A 396 1.13 12.33 7.06
N TRP A 397 2.40 12.72 7.18
CA TRP A 397 2.84 14.10 6.97
C TRP A 397 3.12 14.38 5.48
N GLU A 398 3.83 13.50 4.78
CA GLU A 398 4.19 13.70 3.37
C GLU A 398 2.97 13.90 2.45
N ILE A 399 1.87 13.17 2.69
CA ILE A 399 0.62 13.37 1.93
C ILE A 399 -0.09 14.71 2.19
N THR A 400 0.38 15.49 3.19
CA THR A 400 -0.11 16.86 3.46
C THR A 400 0.78 17.95 2.82
N THR A 401 1.91 17.60 2.19
CA THR A 401 2.72 18.54 1.41
C THR A 401 2.30 18.56 -0.06
N ALA A 402 2.61 19.64 -0.80
CA ALA A 402 2.24 19.78 -2.20
C ALA A 402 2.89 18.70 -3.10
N GLU A 403 4.07 18.24 -2.72
CA GLU A 403 4.88 17.24 -3.42
C GLU A 403 4.35 15.82 -3.18
N GLY A 404 4.09 15.45 -1.92
CA GLY A 404 3.67 14.09 -1.54
C GLY A 404 2.15 13.85 -1.62
N GLY A 405 1.35 14.91 -1.61
CA GLY A 405 -0.12 14.82 -1.60
C GLY A 405 -0.81 14.78 -2.96
N TYR A 406 -0.08 14.87 -4.08
CA TYR A 406 -0.64 14.79 -5.45
C TYR A 406 -1.88 15.67 -5.68
N GLY A 407 -1.86 16.90 -5.16
CA GLY A 407 -2.96 17.88 -5.22
C GLY A 407 -4.07 17.70 -4.16
N LEU A 408 -4.16 16.53 -3.51
CA LEU A 408 -5.10 16.28 -2.40
C LEU A 408 -4.58 16.80 -1.04
N ASN A 409 -3.39 17.41 -1.03
CA ASN A 409 -2.67 17.84 0.17
C ASN A 409 -3.45 18.82 1.06
N GLU A 410 -4.15 19.79 0.46
CA GLU A 410 -4.96 20.77 1.22
C GLU A 410 -6.20 20.12 1.84
N LEU A 411 -6.81 19.17 1.13
CA LEU A 411 -7.97 18.42 1.60
C LEU A 411 -7.60 17.45 2.74
N LEU A 412 -6.46 16.77 2.63
CA LEU A 412 -5.91 15.92 3.69
C LEU A 412 -5.50 16.76 4.91
N SER A 413 -4.92 17.95 4.69
CA SER A 413 -4.61 18.91 5.75
C SER A 413 -5.86 19.40 6.49
N SER A 414 -6.95 19.71 5.79
CA SER A 414 -8.20 20.14 6.42
C SER A 414 -8.86 19.05 7.27
N ARG A 415 -8.57 17.77 6.98
CA ARG A 415 -9.01 16.60 7.76
C ARG A 415 -7.92 15.98 8.64
N LYS A 416 -6.84 16.71 8.96
CA LYS A 416 -5.70 16.21 9.75
C LYS A 416 -6.09 15.60 11.12
N PHE A 417 -7.19 16.06 11.74
CA PHE A 417 -7.71 15.51 13.00
C PHE A 417 -8.30 14.09 12.90
N VAL A 418 -8.67 13.64 11.70
CA VAL A 418 -9.08 12.25 11.41
C VAL A 418 -8.04 11.44 10.65
N LEU A 419 -6.96 12.06 10.18
CA LEU A 419 -5.82 11.40 9.56
C LEU A 419 -4.89 10.78 10.61
N SER A 420 -4.39 9.57 10.37
CA SER A 420 -3.36 8.95 11.21
C SER A 420 -2.47 8.00 10.42
N GLY A 421 -1.17 8.00 10.72
CA GLY A 421 -0.21 7.04 10.21
C GLY A 421 -0.12 5.80 11.10
N ILE A 422 -0.32 4.61 10.53
CA ILE A 422 -0.10 3.32 11.17
C ILE A 422 0.82 2.51 10.26
N THR A 423 2.00 2.15 10.76
CA THR A 423 2.96 1.32 10.04
C THR A 423 2.41 -0.08 9.80
N ASN A 424 2.61 -0.64 8.60
CA ASN A 424 2.22 -2.02 8.31
C ASN A 424 3.07 -3.03 9.12
N GLY A 425 2.48 -4.21 9.39
CA GLY A 425 3.22 -5.40 9.79
C GLY A 425 3.60 -6.27 8.58
N ILE A 426 4.15 -7.46 8.87
CA ILE A 426 4.41 -8.54 7.91
C ILE A 426 3.83 -9.85 8.46
N ASP A 427 3.50 -10.81 7.58
CA ASP A 427 3.12 -12.16 8.03
C ASP A 427 4.37 -12.93 8.46
N ILE A 428 4.59 -13.04 9.77
CA ILE A 428 5.73 -13.76 10.35
C ILE A 428 5.64 -15.29 10.23
N THR A 429 4.59 -15.83 9.58
CA THR A 429 4.53 -17.26 9.20
C THR A 429 4.95 -17.50 7.75
N GLU A 430 4.87 -16.49 6.88
CA GLU A 430 5.49 -16.48 5.54
C GLU A 430 6.96 -16.03 5.62
N TRP A 431 7.28 -15.06 6.49
CA TRP A 431 8.58 -14.40 6.57
C TRP A 431 9.32 -14.74 7.88
N ASP A 432 9.86 -15.95 7.98
CA ASP A 432 10.66 -16.40 9.12
C ASP A 432 11.90 -17.23 8.70
N PRO A 433 13.13 -16.78 8.97
CA PRO A 433 14.33 -17.52 8.60
C PRO A 433 14.49 -18.88 9.32
N SER A 434 13.70 -19.17 10.36
CA SER A 434 13.71 -20.45 11.06
C SER A 434 12.77 -21.50 10.47
N THR A 435 11.83 -21.12 9.58
CA THR A 435 10.84 -22.03 8.97
C THR A 435 10.57 -21.83 7.47
N ASP A 436 11.10 -20.78 6.84
CA ASP A 436 10.89 -20.44 5.42
C ASP A 436 11.35 -21.54 4.44
N GLU A 437 10.37 -22.16 3.75
CA GLU A 437 10.56 -23.30 2.83
C GLU A 437 11.44 -23.03 1.60
N TYR A 438 11.74 -21.76 1.29
CA TYR A 438 12.58 -21.39 0.15
C TYR A 438 14.07 -21.32 0.49
N LEU A 439 14.44 -21.44 1.77
CA LEU A 439 15.81 -21.30 2.22
C LEU A 439 16.62 -22.60 2.09
N ALA A 440 17.92 -22.46 1.79
CA ALA A 440 18.84 -23.59 1.73
C ALA A 440 19.26 -24.09 3.12
N SER A 441 19.11 -23.26 4.15
CA SER A 441 19.39 -23.56 5.55
C SER A 441 18.63 -22.56 6.42
N HIS A 442 18.01 -23.04 7.50
CA HIS A 442 17.26 -22.21 8.44
C HIS A 442 18.23 -21.61 9.48
N TYR A 443 17.89 -20.47 10.06
CA TYR A 443 18.69 -19.77 11.08
C TYR A 443 17.80 -18.90 11.98
N CYS A 444 18.35 -18.43 13.11
CA CYS A 444 17.62 -17.62 14.08
C CYS A 444 18.56 -16.63 14.79
N VAL A 445 18.01 -15.80 15.69
CA VAL A 445 18.78 -14.75 16.39
C VAL A 445 19.94 -15.28 17.25
N SER A 446 19.88 -16.54 17.69
CA SER A 446 20.94 -17.19 18.48
C SER A 446 21.93 -18.03 17.66
N ASP A 447 21.63 -18.34 16.39
CA ASP A 447 22.55 -19.00 15.46
C ASP A 447 22.32 -18.49 14.02
N LEU A 448 23.26 -17.68 13.54
CA LEU A 448 23.28 -17.11 12.19
C LEU A 448 24.05 -17.98 11.17
N SER A 449 24.56 -19.16 11.54
CA SER A 449 25.38 -20.00 10.66
C SER A 449 24.65 -20.43 9.37
N GLY A 450 23.34 -20.67 9.46
CA GLY A 450 22.48 -20.96 8.30
C GLY A 450 22.35 -19.78 7.32
N LYS A 451 22.50 -18.52 7.77
CA LYS A 451 22.51 -17.34 6.88
C LYS A 451 23.69 -17.38 5.92
N VAL A 452 24.87 -17.78 6.40
CA VAL A 452 26.07 -17.97 5.57
C VAL A 452 25.85 -19.08 4.53
N GLN A 453 25.14 -20.16 4.89
CA GLN A 453 24.78 -21.21 3.93
C GLN A 453 23.78 -20.71 2.88
N CYS A 454 22.80 -19.88 3.26
CA CYS A 454 21.92 -19.20 2.30
C CYS A 454 22.67 -18.26 1.35
N LYS A 455 23.67 -17.50 1.84
CA LYS A 455 24.55 -16.68 1.01
C LYS A 455 25.32 -17.50 -0.02
N ILE A 456 25.97 -18.59 0.42
CA ILE A 456 26.69 -19.53 -0.45
C ILE A 456 25.76 -20.19 -1.48
N ALA A 457 24.55 -20.59 -1.06
CA ALA A 457 23.56 -21.17 -1.96
C ALA A 457 23.07 -20.17 -3.01
N LEU A 458 22.78 -18.92 -2.62
CA LEU A 458 22.37 -17.83 -3.50
C LEU A 458 23.47 -17.47 -4.51
N GLN A 459 24.72 -17.33 -4.05
CA GLN A 459 25.88 -17.12 -4.94
C GLN A 459 25.97 -18.23 -5.98
N LYS A 460 25.86 -19.50 -5.56
CA LYS A 460 25.91 -20.67 -6.45
C LYS A 460 24.73 -20.74 -7.42
N GLU A 461 23.52 -20.43 -6.98
CA GLU A 461 22.28 -20.46 -7.80
C GLU A 461 22.28 -19.36 -8.87
N LEU A 462 22.81 -18.18 -8.54
CA LEU A 462 23.00 -17.06 -9.48
C LEU A 462 24.30 -17.18 -10.30
N GLY A 463 25.16 -18.17 -10.03
CA GLY A 463 26.44 -18.34 -10.70
C GLY A 463 27.44 -17.20 -10.44
N LEU A 464 27.38 -16.57 -9.27
CA LEU A 464 28.42 -15.66 -8.76
C LEU A 464 29.61 -16.47 -8.19
N PRO A 465 30.81 -15.88 -8.06
CA PRO A 465 31.89 -16.44 -7.26
C PRO A 465 31.40 -16.70 -5.83
N ILE A 466 31.69 -17.88 -5.28
CA ILE A 466 31.33 -18.22 -3.90
C ILE A 466 32.36 -17.57 -2.97
N LEU A 467 31.98 -16.46 -2.36
CA LEU A 467 32.81 -15.61 -1.51
C LEU A 467 32.02 -15.25 -0.24
N PRO A 468 32.16 -16.02 0.86
CA PRO A 468 31.39 -15.79 2.08
C PRO A 468 31.65 -14.42 2.71
N ASP A 469 32.90 -13.94 2.64
CA ASP A 469 33.36 -12.71 3.28
C ASP A 469 33.15 -11.44 2.41
N CYS A 470 32.75 -11.61 1.15
CA CYS A 470 32.46 -10.50 0.22
C CYS A 470 31.04 -9.97 0.46
N PRO A 471 30.82 -8.64 0.65
CA PRO A 471 29.48 -8.10 0.85
C PRO A 471 28.58 -8.34 -0.37
N LEU A 472 27.44 -8.99 -0.16
CA LEU A 472 26.40 -9.24 -1.16
C LEU A 472 25.20 -8.32 -0.88
N ILE A 473 24.96 -7.40 -1.81
CA ILE A 473 23.92 -6.39 -1.75
C ILE A 473 22.74 -6.81 -2.63
N GLY A 474 21.53 -6.85 -2.06
CA GLY A 474 20.30 -7.16 -2.79
C GLY A 474 19.44 -5.93 -3.08
N PHE A 475 18.73 -5.95 -4.20
CA PHE A 475 17.57 -5.10 -4.47
C PHE A 475 16.40 -5.97 -4.94
N ILE A 476 15.19 -5.70 -4.44
CA ILE A 476 13.95 -6.39 -4.82
C ILE A 476 12.86 -5.33 -5.08
N GLY A 477 12.31 -5.25 -6.29
CA GLY A 477 11.21 -4.33 -6.55
C GLY A 477 10.80 -4.16 -8.01
N ARG A 478 9.75 -3.37 -8.23
CA ARG A 478 9.33 -2.94 -9.59
C ARG A 478 10.41 -2.02 -10.18
N LEU A 479 10.76 -2.22 -11.44
CA LEU A 479 11.78 -1.41 -12.12
C LEU A 479 11.18 -0.12 -12.66
N ASP A 480 11.02 0.88 -11.80
CA ASP A 480 10.51 2.20 -12.17
C ASP A 480 11.26 3.35 -11.48
N TYR A 481 10.86 4.58 -11.78
CA TYR A 481 11.45 5.78 -11.17
C TYR A 481 11.08 5.95 -9.68
N GLN A 482 9.95 5.40 -9.22
CA GLN A 482 9.53 5.45 -7.81
C GLN A 482 10.49 4.64 -6.92
N LYS A 483 10.96 3.49 -7.41
CA LYS A 483 11.96 2.64 -6.75
C LYS A 483 13.42 3.08 -6.93
N GLY A 484 13.67 4.18 -7.65
CA GLY A 484 15.00 4.80 -7.72
C GLY A 484 16.05 4.02 -8.52
N ILE A 485 15.65 3.22 -9.51
CA ILE A 485 16.59 2.43 -10.34
C ILE A 485 17.59 3.32 -11.09
N ASP A 486 17.22 4.56 -11.39
CA ASP A 486 18.12 5.55 -11.98
C ASP A 486 19.29 5.92 -11.05
N LEU A 487 19.08 5.90 -9.74
CA LEU A 487 20.14 6.08 -8.74
C LEU A 487 21.11 4.90 -8.77
N ILE A 488 20.60 3.67 -8.70
CA ILE A 488 21.40 2.43 -8.78
C ILE A 488 22.21 2.42 -10.09
N SER A 489 21.56 2.71 -11.22
CA SER A 489 22.20 2.76 -12.55
C SER A 489 23.31 3.81 -12.64
N SER A 490 23.16 4.96 -11.98
CA SER A 490 24.19 6.01 -11.93
C SER A 490 25.36 5.66 -11.01
N ALA A 491 25.11 4.94 -9.91
CA ALA A 491 26.11 4.57 -8.91
C ALA A 491 26.92 3.31 -9.29
N MET A 492 26.34 2.42 -10.10
CA MET A 492 26.91 1.11 -10.44
C MET A 492 28.39 1.12 -10.88
N PRO A 493 28.89 2.06 -11.71
CA PRO A 493 30.28 1.99 -12.18
C PRO A 493 31.31 2.13 -11.06
N GLU A 494 31.09 3.09 -10.15
CA GLU A 494 31.94 3.37 -8.98
C GLU A 494 31.77 2.28 -7.91
N LEU A 495 30.52 1.84 -7.69
CA LEU A 495 30.18 0.75 -6.76
C LEU A 495 30.84 -0.60 -7.14
N MET A 496 31.10 -0.83 -8.44
CA MET A 496 31.78 -2.04 -8.93
C MET A 496 33.32 -1.97 -8.87
N GLU A 497 33.91 -0.83 -8.50
CA GLU A 497 35.35 -0.73 -8.19
C GLU A 497 35.66 -1.43 -6.86
N ASP A 498 34.77 -1.31 -5.87
CA ASP A 498 34.84 -2.00 -4.58
C ASP A 498 34.59 -3.51 -4.71
N ASP A 499 35.16 -4.32 -3.81
CA ASP A 499 35.09 -5.79 -3.86
C ASP A 499 33.79 -6.33 -3.24
N ILE A 500 32.67 -6.05 -3.91
CA ILE A 500 31.32 -6.46 -3.52
C ILE A 500 30.65 -7.32 -4.60
N GLN A 501 29.52 -7.93 -4.24
CA GLN A 501 28.55 -8.51 -5.17
C GLN A 501 27.20 -7.80 -5.06
N PHE A 502 26.43 -7.79 -6.15
CA PHE A 502 25.16 -7.09 -6.25
C PHE A 502 24.14 -7.93 -7.04
N VAL A 503 22.95 -8.15 -6.46
CA VAL A 503 21.83 -8.85 -7.10
C VAL A 503 20.59 -7.95 -7.19
N MET A 504 19.97 -7.89 -8.37
CA MET A 504 18.70 -7.22 -8.60
C MET A 504 17.62 -8.21 -9.01
N LEU A 505 16.47 -8.17 -8.34
CA LEU A 505 15.23 -8.86 -8.72
C LEU A 505 14.15 -7.82 -9.06
N GLY A 506 13.64 -7.84 -10.29
CA GLY A 506 12.54 -6.96 -10.69
C GLY A 506 12.19 -6.99 -12.17
N SER A 507 11.00 -6.46 -12.50
CA SER A 507 10.57 -6.11 -13.86
C SER A 507 9.78 -4.79 -13.87
N GLY A 508 9.59 -4.20 -15.05
CA GLY A 508 8.88 -2.93 -15.17
C GLY A 508 9.19 -2.21 -16.47
N ASP A 509 10.04 -1.18 -16.39
CA ASP A 509 10.51 -0.44 -17.56
C ASP A 509 11.52 -1.28 -18.37
N PRO A 510 11.24 -1.60 -19.65
CA PRO A 510 12.17 -2.39 -20.48
C PRO A 510 13.56 -1.77 -20.63
N ARG A 511 13.72 -0.46 -20.42
CA ARG A 511 15.01 0.23 -20.43
C ARG A 511 15.88 -0.15 -19.24
N PHE A 512 15.27 -0.32 -18.06
CA PHE A 512 15.99 -0.77 -16.86
C PHE A 512 16.27 -2.27 -16.91
N GLU A 513 15.36 -3.08 -17.47
CA GLU A 513 15.62 -4.49 -17.72
C GLU A 513 16.80 -4.72 -18.68
N GLU A 514 16.88 -3.95 -19.77
CA GLU A 514 18.00 -4.03 -20.71
C GLU A 514 19.30 -3.50 -20.10
N TRP A 515 19.24 -2.44 -19.28
CA TRP A 515 20.39 -1.99 -18.51
C TRP A 515 20.89 -3.06 -17.52
N MET A 516 20.01 -3.82 -16.85
CA MET A 516 20.41 -4.93 -15.98
C MET A 516 21.17 -6.02 -16.76
N ARG A 517 20.68 -6.39 -17.96
CA ARG A 517 21.36 -7.37 -18.85
C ARG A 517 22.74 -6.85 -19.31
N ALA A 518 22.84 -5.56 -19.62
CA ALA A 518 24.10 -4.93 -19.98
C ALA A 518 25.10 -4.89 -18.80
N ALA A 519 24.63 -4.53 -17.59
CA ALA A 519 25.43 -4.50 -16.38
C ALA A 519 25.97 -5.90 -16.01
N GLU A 520 25.15 -6.95 -16.09
CA GLU A 520 25.61 -8.34 -15.87
C GLU A 520 26.67 -8.76 -16.89
N SER A 521 26.51 -8.38 -18.16
CA SER A 521 27.49 -8.66 -19.22
C SER A 521 28.83 -7.93 -19.00
N THR A 522 28.81 -6.74 -18.37
CA THR A 522 30.00 -5.95 -18.03
C THR A 522 30.68 -6.43 -16.74
N TYR A 523 29.92 -6.69 -15.69
CA TYR A 523 30.42 -6.99 -14.34
C TYR A 523 30.17 -8.46 -13.94
N LYS A 524 30.56 -9.39 -14.81
CA LYS A 524 30.19 -10.83 -14.75
C LYS A 524 30.51 -11.57 -13.46
N GLU A 525 31.43 -11.08 -12.64
CA GLU A 525 31.81 -11.71 -11.36
C GLU A 525 31.23 -10.98 -10.14
N LYS A 526 30.57 -9.83 -10.34
CA LYS A 526 30.00 -9.00 -9.26
C LYS A 526 28.48 -8.75 -9.38
N PHE A 527 27.93 -8.53 -10.57
CA PHE A 527 26.52 -8.15 -10.75
C PHE A 527 25.64 -9.27 -11.33
N ARG A 528 24.40 -9.42 -10.85
CA ARG A 528 23.35 -10.29 -11.42
C ARG A 528 21.99 -9.60 -11.51
N GLY A 529 21.30 -9.77 -12.63
CA GLY A 529 19.98 -9.17 -12.90
C GLY A 529 18.89 -10.19 -13.20
N TRP A 530 18.14 -10.59 -12.18
CA TRP A 530 16.96 -11.45 -12.32
C TRP A 530 15.76 -10.61 -12.81
N VAL A 531 15.51 -10.64 -14.11
CA VAL A 531 14.40 -9.89 -14.73
C VAL A 531 13.08 -10.64 -14.61
N GLY A 532 12.12 -10.05 -13.88
CA GLY A 532 10.79 -10.59 -13.62
C GLY A 532 10.39 -10.47 -12.15
N PHE A 533 9.41 -11.27 -11.73
CA PHE A 533 9.05 -11.46 -10.33
C PHE A 533 9.02 -12.96 -9.99
N ASN A 534 9.57 -13.34 -8.83
CA ASN A 534 9.63 -14.72 -8.35
C ASN A 534 9.74 -14.72 -6.82
N VAL A 535 8.77 -15.36 -6.14
CA VAL A 535 8.69 -15.36 -4.67
C VAL A 535 9.84 -16.16 -4.03
N PRO A 536 10.11 -17.43 -4.39
CA PRO A 536 11.28 -18.16 -3.89
C PRO A 536 12.61 -17.41 -4.03
N ILE A 537 12.85 -16.74 -5.16
CA ILE A 537 14.07 -15.94 -5.36
C ILE A 537 14.07 -14.67 -4.48
N SER A 538 12.92 -14.02 -4.23
CA SER A 538 12.88 -12.88 -3.30
C SER A 538 13.17 -13.28 -1.85
N HIS A 539 12.70 -14.44 -1.39
CA HIS A 539 13.03 -14.97 -0.07
C HIS A 539 14.53 -15.30 0.05
N LYS A 540 15.07 -16.04 -0.93
CA LYS A 540 16.51 -16.35 -0.99
C LYS A 540 17.41 -15.11 -1.03
N ILE A 541 17.04 -14.08 -1.80
CA ILE A 541 17.77 -12.79 -1.82
C ILE A 541 17.68 -12.11 -0.45
N THR A 542 16.49 -12.05 0.15
CA THR A 542 16.30 -11.43 1.47
C THR A 542 17.12 -12.14 2.55
N ALA A 543 17.26 -13.46 2.48
CA ALA A 543 18.05 -14.26 3.43
C ALA A 543 19.57 -14.23 3.17
N GLY A 544 19.98 -14.38 1.91
CA GLY A 544 21.37 -14.61 1.52
C GLY A 544 22.20 -13.35 1.27
N CYS A 545 21.57 -12.18 1.16
CA CYS A 545 22.30 -10.90 1.14
C CYS A 545 22.68 -10.48 2.57
N ASP A 546 23.76 -9.71 2.69
CA ASP A 546 24.14 -9.04 3.95
C ASP A 546 23.42 -7.69 4.06
N ILE A 547 23.26 -7.00 2.92
CA ILE A 547 22.62 -5.68 2.80
C ILE A 547 21.44 -5.77 1.82
N LEU A 548 20.32 -5.12 2.13
CA LEU A 548 19.21 -4.90 1.20
C LEU A 548 19.05 -3.39 0.94
N LEU A 549 19.00 -2.98 -0.32
CA LEU A 549 18.98 -1.58 -0.75
C LEU A 549 17.57 -1.14 -1.21
N MET A 550 17.06 -0.05 -0.65
CA MET A 550 15.75 0.55 -0.95
C MET A 550 15.91 2.04 -1.29
N PRO A 551 16.35 2.39 -2.51
CA PRO A 551 16.63 3.78 -2.91
C PRO A 551 15.36 4.51 -3.39
N SER A 552 14.20 4.10 -2.89
CA SER A 552 12.89 4.59 -3.32
C SER A 552 12.75 6.09 -3.10
N ARG A 553 12.34 6.81 -4.14
CA ARG A 553 12.12 8.27 -4.11
C ARG A 553 10.91 8.69 -3.27
N PHE A 554 10.02 7.74 -3.00
CA PHE A 554 8.77 7.87 -2.27
C PHE A 554 8.33 6.46 -1.90
N GLU A 555 8.26 6.08 -0.62
CA GLU A 555 7.90 4.73 -0.20
C GLU A 555 6.93 4.80 0.99
N PRO A 556 5.61 4.64 0.77
CA PRO A 556 4.60 5.04 1.74
C PRO A 556 4.67 4.22 3.05
N CYS A 557 4.96 2.92 2.94
CA CYS A 557 5.42 2.09 4.05
C CYS A 557 6.74 1.40 3.74
N GLY A 558 6.78 0.67 2.62
CA GLY A 558 7.80 -0.36 2.39
C GLY A 558 7.52 -1.59 3.25
N LEU A 559 7.73 -2.78 2.69
CA LEU A 559 7.74 -4.04 3.44
C LEU A 559 9.13 -4.68 3.45
N ASN A 560 9.93 -4.45 2.39
CA ASN A 560 11.27 -4.99 2.24
C ASN A 560 12.20 -4.73 3.43
N GLN A 561 12.08 -3.59 4.13
CA GLN A 561 12.90 -3.29 5.30
C GLN A 561 12.48 -4.09 6.54
N LEU A 562 11.18 -4.39 6.67
CA LEU A 562 10.66 -5.29 7.70
C LEU A 562 11.12 -6.74 7.42
N TYR A 563 11.05 -7.18 6.16
CA TYR A 563 11.61 -8.47 5.73
C TYR A 563 13.12 -8.53 5.98
N ALA A 564 13.88 -7.50 5.59
CA ALA A 564 15.33 -7.45 5.79
C ALA A 564 15.72 -7.56 7.28
N MET A 565 15.10 -6.73 8.15
CA MET A 565 15.34 -6.80 9.60
C MET A 565 14.97 -8.16 10.21
N ARG A 566 13.85 -8.77 9.79
CA ARG A 566 13.43 -10.11 10.24
C ARG A 566 14.42 -11.22 9.84
N TYR A 567 15.16 -11.03 8.75
CA TYR A 567 16.13 -11.98 8.20
C TYR A 567 17.59 -11.62 8.57
N GLY A 568 17.81 -10.66 9.47
CA GLY A 568 19.15 -10.21 9.85
C GLY A 568 19.96 -9.62 8.69
N THR A 569 19.28 -9.02 7.71
CA THR A 569 19.87 -8.36 6.54
C THR A 569 19.75 -6.85 6.73
N VAL A 570 20.85 -6.11 6.60
CA VAL A 570 20.90 -4.69 6.94
C VAL A 570 20.15 -3.86 5.89
N PRO A 571 19.08 -3.12 6.23
CA PRO A 571 18.38 -2.27 5.29
C PRO A 571 19.12 -0.93 5.11
N VAL A 572 19.53 -0.62 3.88
CA VAL A 572 20.05 0.69 3.46
C VAL A 572 18.96 1.40 2.68
N VAL A 573 18.37 2.44 3.26
CA VAL A 573 17.10 3.02 2.77
C VAL A 573 17.19 4.52 2.51
N HIS A 574 16.45 4.99 1.52
CA HIS A 574 16.23 6.42 1.32
C HIS A 574 15.21 6.95 2.34
N ALA A 575 15.42 8.17 2.83
CA ALA A 575 14.73 8.76 3.99
C ALA A 575 13.30 9.27 3.73
N THR A 576 12.45 8.45 3.12
CA THR A 576 11.08 8.81 2.70
C THR A 576 10.02 7.85 3.24
N GLY A 577 8.87 8.40 3.60
CA GLY A 577 7.70 7.67 4.07
C GLY A 577 8.01 6.67 5.17
N GLY A 578 7.52 5.44 5.03
CA GLY A 578 7.67 4.41 6.06
C GLY A 578 9.09 3.88 6.23
N LEU A 579 9.96 4.02 5.23
CA LEU A 579 11.38 3.64 5.37
C LEU A 579 12.06 4.44 6.48
N ARG A 580 11.76 5.75 6.55
CA ARG A 580 12.25 6.65 7.59
C ARG A 580 11.64 6.40 8.98
N ASP A 581 10.42 5.85 9.02
CA ASP A 581 9.71 5.52 10.25
C ASP A 581 10.09 4.14 10.85
N THR A 582 10.79 3.30 10.10
CA THR A 582 11.03 1.88 10.46
C THR A 582 12.50 1.47 10.50
N VAL A 583 13.39 2.21 9.86
CA VAL A 583 14.85 1.98 9.96
C VAL A 583 15.46 3.06 10.85
N ASP A 584 15.86 2.68 12.05
CA ASP A 584 16.64 3.55 12.93
C ASP A 584 18.08 3.56 12.43
N ASN A 585 18.58 4.74 12.04
CA ASN A 585 19.93 4.88 11.48
C ASN A 585 20.99 4.54 12.53
N PHE A 586 21.90 3.61 12.22
CA PHE A 586 22.94 3.14 13.11
C PHE A 586 23.79 4.28 13.70
N ASN A 587 23.97 4.22 15.02
CA ASN A 587 24.77 5.15 15.81
C ASN A 587 25.66 4.34 16.78
N PRO A 588 26.98 4.20 16.53
CA PRO A 588 27.87 3.45 17.41
C PRO A 588 28.09 4.12 18.78
N TYR A 589 27.66 5.37 18.96
CA TYR A 589 27.75 6.10 20.23
C TYR A 589 26.44 6.08 21.05
N ALA A 590 25.41 5.37 20.59
CA ALA A 590 24.21 5.11 21.38
C ALA A 590 24.50 4.11 22.53
N ASN A 591 23.60 4.06 23.51
CA ASN A 591 23.60 3.05 24.58
C ASN A 591 24.96 2.91 25.29
N GLU A 592 25.49 4.03 25.78
CA GLU A 592 26.79 4.13 26.48
C GLU A 592 28.02 3.64 25.67
N GLY A 593 27.86 3.46 24.35
CA GLY A 593 28.90 2.97 23.44
C GLY A 593 28.71 1.52 22.99
N SER A 594 27.62 0.83 23.36
CA SER A 594 27.26 -0.46 22.75
C SER A 594 26.68 -0.33 21.34
N GLY A 595 26.37 0.90 20.91
CA GLY A 595 25.70 1.19 19.65
C GLY A 595 24.19 0.93 19.69
N GLY A 596 23.53 1.26 18.58
CA GLY A 596 22.09 1.08 18.39
C GLY A 596 21.61 1.56 17.03
N GLY A 597 20.39 1.18 16.64
CA GLY A 597 19.82 1.35 15.30
C GLY A 597 19.65 0.00 14.59
N THR A 598 18.90 0.00 13.49
CA THR A 598 18.51 -1.21 12.74
C THR A 598 18.94 -1.21 11.27
N GLY A 599 19.54 -0.13 10.77
CA GLY A 599 20.09 -0.03 9.41
C GLY A 599 20.64 1.36 9.11
N TYR A 600 20.61 1.79 7.85
CA TYR A 600 21.10 3.11 7.42
C TYR A 600 20.08 3.89 6.60
N VAL A 601 20.00 5.19 6.87
CA VAL A 601 19.00 6.10 6.27
C VAL A 601 19.71 7.26 5.57
N PHE A 602 19.59 7.37 4.24
CA PHE A 602 20.25 8.41 3.44
C PHE A 602 19.26 9.40 2.79
N MET A 603 19.69 10.66 2.66
CA MET A 603 18.89 11.77 2.09
C MET A 603 19.39 12.30 0.73
N ALA A 604 20.51 11.79 0.21
CA ALA A 604 21.09 12.25 -1.05
C ALA A 604 21.91 11.15 -1.74
N THR A 605 21.97 11.17 -3.08
CA THR A 605 22.65 10.12 -3.88
C THR A 605 24.12 9.90 -3.50
N LEU A 606 24.87 10.97 -3.17
CA LEU A 606 26.29 10.88 -2.77
C LEU A 606 26.52 10.10 -1.47
N LEU A 607 25.48 9.89 -0.65
CA LEU A 607 25.60 9.16 0.61
C LEU A 607 25.50 7.64 0.43
N LEU A 608 24.96 7.13 -0.70
CA LEU A 608 24.88 5.69 -0.96
C LEU A 608 26.28 5.04 -0.97
N MET A 609 27.23 5.63 -1.71
CA MET A 609 28.63 5.20 -1.70
C MET A 609 29.28 5.36 -0.32
N THR A 610 28.99 6.47 0.38
CA THR A 610 29.60 6.74 1.70
C THR A 610 29.12 5.78 2.79
N VAL A 611 27.90 5.23 2.68
CA VAL A 611 27.42 4.14 3.54
C VAL A 611 28.11 2.84 3.14
N VAL A 612 27.89 2.36 1.91
CA VAL A 612 28.32 1.01 1.49
C VAL A 612 29.84 0.82 1.57
N SER A 613 30.65 1.77 1.09
CA SER A 613 32.12 1.61 1.06
C SER A 613 32.79 1.81 2.43
N ARG A 614 32.07 2.23 3.49
CA ARG A 614 32.64 2.39 4.84
C ARG A 614 32.53 1.15 5.73
N GLU A 615 31.70 0.17 5.37
CA GLU A 615 31.31 -0.92 6.27
C GLU A 615 32.32 -2.07 6.42
N ARG A 616 33.54 -1.94 5.86
CA ARG A 616 34.66 -2.90 6.03
C ARG A 616 35.20 -3.02 7.48
N LEU A 617 34.42 -2.60 8.48
CA LEU A 617 34.82 -2.41 9.88
C LEU A 617 33.76 -2.87 10.90
N CYS A 618 32.54 -3.23 10.47
CA CYS A 618 31.42 -3.52 11.38
C CYS A 618 30.54 -4.73 10.99
N ILE A 619 30.91 -5.49 9.95
CA ILE A 619 30.28 -6.75 9.53
C ILE A 619 31.23 -7.90 9.87
#